data_AF-A0A395RAR0-F1
#
_entry.id   AF-A0A395RAR0-F1
#
_cell.length_a   1.000
_cell.length_b   1.000
_cell.length_c   1.000
_cell.angle_alpha   90.00
_cell.angle_beta   90.00
_cell.angle_gamma   90.00
#
_symmetry.space_group_name_H-M   'P 1'
#
loop_
_entity.id
_entity.type
_entity.pdbx_description
1 polymer ?
#
loop_
_entity_poly.entity_id
_entity_poly.type
_entity_poly.pdbx_seq_one_letter_code
_entity_poly.pdbx_strand_id
1 'polypeptide(L)'
;MPALASEPLESLCQQKAEEIQRQLEIAEQAQNRGQVAGLTRALQGVQHNCSNEQLLNDAAREVREHTAEVREREAELSEAERSGDAEDVRKRTAKLEEAVEELEASRQALQALEAAQ
;
A
#
# COMPACT_ATOMS: atom_id res chain seq x y z
N MET A 1 25.28 -17.98 -24.78
CA MET A 1 24.75 -16.61 -24.61
C MET A 1 23.55 -16.49 -25.54
N PRO A 2 22.37 -15.97 -25.12
CA PRO A 2 22.17 -14.90 -24.16
C PRO A 2 21.24 -15.23 -22.98
N ALA A 3 21.28 -14.33 -21.99
CA ALA A 3 20.51 -14.26 -20.75
C ALA A 3 19.16 -13.58 -20.97
N LEU A 4 18.08 -14.06 -20.34
CA LEU A 4 16.80 -13.37 -20.10
C LEU A 4 16.05 -14.16 -19.03
N ALA A 5 15.33 -13.61 -18.07
CA ALA A 5 15.23 -12.28 -17.50
C ALA A 5 14.51 -12.55 -16.17
N SER A 6 14.96 -11.95 -15.07
CA SER A 6 14.05 -11.73 -13.96
C SER A 6 13.04 -10.70 -14.46
N GLU A 7 12.02 -11.14 -15.19
CA GLU A 7 10.92 -10.28 -15.59
C GLU A 7 10.32 -9.72 -14.30
N PRO A 8 10.19 -8.38 -14.15
CA PRO A 8 9.57 -7.81 -12.98
C PRO A 8 8.19 -8.46 -12.82
N LEU A 9 7.81 -8.86 -11.61
CA LEU A 9 6.54 -9.55 -11.38
C LEU A 9 5.36 -8.75 -11.95
N GLU A 10 5.43 -7.41 -11.98
CA GLU A 10 4.49 -6.53 -12.70
C GLU A 10 4.37 -6.85 -14.21
N SER A 11 5.47 -7.13 -14.90
CA SER A 11 5.48 -7.53 -16.32
C SER A 11 4.76 -8.87 -16.52
N LEU A 12 5.00 -9.85 -15.65
CA LEU A 12 4.36 -11.16 -15.73
C LEU A 12 2.87 -11.10 -15.35
N CYS A 13 2.53 -10.24 -14.40
CA CYS A 13 1.17 -9.93 -13.98
C CYS A 13 0.35 -9.26 -15.10
N GLN A 14 0.91 -8.22 -15.72
CA GLN A 14 0.30 -7.54 -16.87
C GLN A 14 0.12 -8.50 -18.04
N GLN A 15 1.17 -9.25 -18.41
CA GLN A 15 1.06 -10.25 -19.48
C GLN A 15 -0.02 -11.30 -19.20
N LYS A 16 -0.14 -11.79 -17.96
CA LYS A 16 -1.23 -12.71 -17.56
C LYS A 16 -2.60 -12.06 -17.64
N ALA A 17 -2.75 -10.82 -17.20
CA ALA A 17 -4.01 -10.09 -17.27
C ALA A 17 -4.46 -9.86 -18.73
N GLU A 18 -3.54 -9.46 -19.60
CA GLU A 18 -3.77 -9.26 -21.03
C GLU A 18 -4.16 -10.56 -21.74
N GLU A 19 -3.47 -11.67 -21.43
CA GLU A 19 -3.81 -12.99 -21.99
C GLU A 19 -5.23 -13.43 -21.58
N ILE A 20 -5.59 -13.23 -20.31
CA ILE A 20 -6.94 -13.56 -19.82
C ILE A 20 -7.99 -12.65 -20.48
N GLN A 21 -7.70 -11.35 -20.66
CA GLN A 21 -8.60 -10.42 -21.37
C GLN A 21 -8.82 -10.83 -22.82
N ARG A 22 -7.76 -11.21 -23.55
CA ARG A 22 -7.89 -11.70 -24.94
C ARG A 22 -8.76 -12.96 -25.01
N GLN A 23 -8.59 -13.88 -24.06
CA GLN A 23 -9.43 -15.08 -23.99
C GLN A 23 -10.89 -14.74 -23.63
N LEU A 24 -11.11 -13.69 -22.85
CA LEU A 24 -12.44 -13.22 -22.45
C LEU A 24 -13.19 -12.65 -23.66
N GLU A 25 -12.54 -11.83 -24.49
CA GLU A 25 -13.10 -11.32 -25.75
C GLU A 25 -13.52 -12.45 -26.70
N ILE A 26 -12.68 -13.49 -26.82
CA ILE A 26 -13.00 -14.67 -27.65
C ILE A 26 -14.20 -15.43 -27.06
N ALA A 27 -14.24 -15.63 -25.73
CA ALA A 27 -15.34 -16.33 -25.06
C ALA A 27 -16.66 -15.56 -25.14
N GLU A 28 -16.62 -14.22 -25.13
CA GLU A 28 -17.78 -13.35 -25.33
C GLU A 28 -18.35 -13.45 -26.74
N GLN A 29 -17.48 -13.42 -27.77
CA GLN A 29 -17.89 -13.59 -29.17
C GLN A 29 -18.49 -14.98 -29.42
N ALA A 30 -17.97 -16.01 -28.75
CA ALA A 30 -18.51 -17.37 -28.80
C ALA A 30 -19.79 -17.56 -27.97
N GLN A 31 -20.28 -16.52 -27.27
CA GLN A 31 -21.39 -16.58 -26.30
C GLN A 31 -21.24 -17.67 -25.23
N ASN A 32 -20.00 -18.04 -24.90
CA ASN A 32 -19.70 -19.08 -23.92
C ASN A 32 -19.72 -18.51 -22.50
N ARG A 33 -20.93 -18.31 -21.96
CA ARG A 33 -21.15 -17.67 -20.65
C ARG A 33 -20.40 -18.34 -19.49
N GLY A 34 -20.20 -19.66 -19.54
CA GLY A 34 -19.45 -20.38 -18.51
C GLY A 34 -17.96 -20.04 -18.51
N GLN A 35 -17.37 -19.94 -19.70
CA GLN A 35 -15.98 -19.55 -19.88
C GLN A 35 -15.74 -18.08 -19.54
N VAL A 36 -16.67 -17.19 -19.94
CA VAL A 36 -16.63 -15.76 -19.57
C VAL A 36 -16.62 -15.58 -18.04
N ALA A 37 -17.51 -16.28 -17.32
CA ALA A 37 -17.57 -16.20 -15.87
C ALA A 37 -16.28 -16.71 -15.19
N GLY A 38 -15.67 -17.77 -15.72
CA GLY A 38 -14.40 -18.30 -15.23
C GLY A 38 -13.22 -17.34 -15.45
N LEU A 39 -13.10 -16.80 -16.68
CA LEU A 39 -12.04 -15.87 -17.06
C LEU A 39 -12.17 -14.53 -16.31
N THR A 40 -13.39 -14.05 -16.06
CA THR A 40 -13.62 -12.84 -15.27
C THR A 40 -13.08 -12.98 -13.84
N ARG A 41 -13.34 -14.13 -13.19
CA ARG A 41 -12.80 -14.41 -11.85
C ARG A 41 -11.28 -14.56 -11.85
N ALA A 42 -10.72 -15.22 -12.88
CA ALA A 42 -9.28 -15.36 -13.03
C ALA A 42 -8.61 -14.00 -13.23
N LEU A 43 -9.22 -13.12 -14.04
CA LEU A 43 -8.74 -11.76 -14.25
C LEU A 43 -8.77 -10.94 -12.96
N GLN A 44 -9.87 -11.01 -12.20
CA GLN A 44 -9.96 -10.37 -10.88
C GLN A 44 -8.93 -10.92 -9.90
N GLY A 45 -8.68 -12.24 -9.91
CA GLY A 45 -7.66 -12.85 -9.07
C GLY A 45 -6.25 -12.39 -9.41
N VAL A 46 -5.92 -12.30 -10.71
CA VAL A 46 -4.63 -11.74 -11.16
C VAL A 46 -4.54 -10.27 -10.81
N GLN A 47 -5.57 -9.47 -11.09
CA GLN A 47 -5.58 -8.05 -10.74
C GLN A 47 -5.45 -7.82 -9.24
N HIS A 48 -6.14 -8.58 -8.39
CA HIS A 48 -6.04 -8.44 -6.94
C HIS A 48 -4.67 -8.88 -6.39
N ASN A 49 -4.07 -9.92 -6.98
CA ASN A 49 -2.78 -10.45 -6.54
C ASN A 49 -1.59 -9.66 -7.10
N CYS A 50 -1.82 -8.91 -8.18
CA CYS A 50 -0.85 -8.04 -8.81
C CYS A 50 -1.06 -6.56 -8.45
N SER A 51 -2.25 -6.16 -8.01
CA SER A 51 -2.47 -4.89 -7.36
C SER A 51 -2.00 -5.04 -5.93
N ASN A 52 -1.04 -4.22 -5.53
CA ASN A 52 -0.71 -4.04 -4.14
C ASN A 52 -1.87 -3.38 -3.35
N GLU A 53 -3.13 -3.45 -3.80
CA GLU A 53 -4.27 -2.73 -3.24
C GLU A 53 -4.49 -3.06 -1.75
N GLN A 54 -4.36 -4.32 -1.33
CA GLN A 54 -4.40 -4.63 0.10
C GLN A 54 -3.22 -4.03 0.85
N LEU A 55 -2.02 -4.14 0.29
CA LEU A 55 -0.79 -3.61 0.88
C LEU A 55 -0.80 -2.07 0.97
N LEU A 56 -1.38 -1.40 -0.01
CA LEU A 56 -1.63 0.04 -0.04
C LEU A 56 -2.69 0.45 0.97
N ASN A 57 -3.77 -0.31 1.09
CA ASN A 57 -4.80 -0.05 2.11
C ASN A 57 -4.23 -0.22 3.53
N ASP A 58 -3.38 -1.22 3.74
CA ASP A 58 -2.70 -1.45 5.00
C ASP A 58 -1.67 -0.34 5.30
N ALA A 59 -0.82 0.03 4.34
CA ALA A 59 0.13 1.13 4.48
C ALA A 59 -0.59 2.49 4.69
N ALA A 60 -1.69 2.74 3.99
CA ALA A 60 -2.51 3.93 4.19
C ALA A 60 -3.20 3.93 5.55
N ARG A 61 -3.55 2.75 6.11
CA ARG A 61 -4.05 2.63 7.48
C ARG A 61 -2.96 2.98 8.49
N GLU A 62 -1.76 2.44 8.31
CA GLU A 62 -0.60 2.70 9.17
C GLU A 62 -0.24 4.20 9.20
N VAL A 63 -0.23 4.88 8.04
CA VAL A 63 -0.05 6.34 7.97
C VAL A 63 -1.12 7.09 8.78
N ARG A 64 -2.38 6.65 8.75
CA ARG A 64 -3.45 7.28 9.54
C ARG A 64 -3.27 7.06 11.04
N GLU A 65 -2.85 5.86 11.43
CA GLU A 65 -2.58 5.51 12.83
C GLU A 65 -1.42 6.34 13.40
N HIS A 66 -0.26 6.37 12.73
CA HIS A 66 0.86 7.20 13.17
C HIS A 66 0.55 8.71 13.12
N THR A 67 -0.27 9.16 12.17
CA THR A 67 -0.74 10.56 12.16
C THR A 67 -1.58 10.87 13.40
N ALA A 68 -2.41 9.93 13.87
CA ALA A 68 -3.18 10.10 15.08
C ALA A 68 -2.27 10.09 16.33
N GLU A 69 -1.26 9.22 16.36
CA GLU A 69 -0.28 9.20 17.45
C GLU A 69 0.51 10.51 17.55
N VAL A 70 1.03 11.04 16.44
CA VAL A 70 1.72 12.34 16.43
C VAL A 70 0.85 13.43 17.05
N ARG A 71 -0.43 13.49 16.69
CA ARG A 71 -1.37 14.47 17.28
C ARG A 71 -1.58 14.28 18.77
N GLU A 72 -1.62 13.03 19.24
CA GLU A 72 -1.70 12.72 20.67
C GLU A 72 -0.43 13.19 21.40
N ARG A 73 0.77 12.92 20.84
CA ARG A 73 2.05 13.34 21.40
C ARG A 73 2.21 14.87 21.43
N GLU A 74 1.74 15.56 20.39
CA GLU A 74 1.69 17.04 20.35
C GLU A 74 0.81 17.59 21.49
N ALA A 75 -0.33 16.95 21.75
CA ALA A 75 -1.21 17.35 22.84
C ALA A 75 -0.57 17.10 24.22
N GLU A 76 0.07 15.95 24.43
CA GLU A 76 0.82 15.64 25.65
C GLU A 76 1.97 16.63 25.88
N LEU A 77 2.72 16.99 24.83
CA LEU A 77 3.78 17.99 24.90
C LEU A 77 3.24 19.35 25.31
N SER A 78 2.12 19.79 24.71
CA SER A 78 1.49 21.07 25.07
C SER A 78 1.01 21.10 26.54
N GLU A 79 0.59 19.97 27.09
CA GLU A 79 0.23 19.86 28.51
C GLU A 79 1.47 19.96 29.41
N ALA A 80 2.56 19.28 29.05
CA ALA A 80 3.85 19.36 29.76
C ALA A 80 4.44 20.78 29.72
N GLU A 81 4.33 21.49 28.60
CA GLU A 81 4.76 22.89 28.49
C GLU A 81 4.00 23.82 29.45
N ARG A 82 2.71 23.55 29.69
CA ARG A 82 1.89 24.33 30.62
C ARG A 82 2.21 24.04 32.09
N SER A 83 2.62 22.81 32.41
CA SER A 83 3.03 22.45 33.77
C SER A 83 4.38 23.08 34.15
N GLY A 84 5.20 23.44 33.16
CA GLY A 84 6.51 24.06 33.35
C GLY A 84 7.61 23.07 33.76
N ASP A 85 7.34 21.76 33.69
CA ASP A 85 8.34 20.72 33.98
C ASP A 85 9.27 20.52 32.77
N ALA A 86 10.46 21.09 32.85
CA ALA A 86 11.46 21.00 31.79
C ALA A 86 11.96 19.57 31.52
N GLU A 87 11.91 18.66 32.51
CA GLU A 87 12.28 17.26 32.29
C GLU A 87 11.16 16.53 31.53
N ASP A 88 9.91 16.77 31.88
CA ASP A 88 8.76 16.17 31.18
C ASP A 88 8.65 16.69 29.75
N VAL A 89 8.79 18.01 29.54
CA VAL A 89 8.84 18.61 28.19
C VAL A 89 9.89 17.92 27.33
N ARG A 90 11.13 17.77 27.82
CA ARG A 90 12.20 17.09 27.08
C ARG A 90 11.85 15.65 26.72
N LYS A 91 11.24 14.88 27.64
CA LYS A 91 10.84 13.50 27.38
C LYS A 91 9.72 13.42 26.34
N ARG A 92 8.75 14.34 26.39
CA ARG A 92 7.63 14.39 25.45
C ARG A 92 8.08 14.85 24.06
N THR A 93 9.00 15.80 23.97
CA THR A 93 9.61 16.20 22.70
C THR A 93 10.32 15.02 22.02
N ALA A 94 11.15 14.27 22.75
CA ALA A 94 11.84 13.11 22.18
C ALA A 94 10.85 12.04 21.64
N LYS A 95 9.77 11.76 22.38
CA LYS A 95 8.72 10.84 21.92
C LYS A 95 7.94 11.35 20.71
N LEU A 96 7.72 12.66 20.63
CA LEU A 96 7.08 13.28 19.48
C LEU A 96 7.98 13.17 18.24
N GLU A 97 9.28 13.40 18.39
CA GLU A 97 10.26 13.22 17.32
C GLU A 97 10.26 11.77 16.81
N GLU A 98 10.30 10.77 17.71
CA GLU A 98 10.20 9.35 17.35
C GLU A 98 8.90 9.04 16.56
N ALA A 99 7.75 9.52 17.04
CA ALA A 99 6.47 9.30 16.34
C ALA A 99 6.40 9.99 14.96
N VAL A 100 7.06 11.14 14.80
CA VAL A 100 7.15 11.84 13.51
C VAL A 100 8.04 11.06 12.55
N GLU A 101 9.17 10.51 13.01
CA GLU A 101 10.04 9.66 12.19
C GLU A 101 9.31 8.40 11.71
N GLU A 102 8.53 7.74 12.59
CA GLU A 102 7.70 6.59 12.22
C GLU A 102 6.64 6.96 11.16
N LEU A 103 5.95 8.08 11.37
CA LEU A 103 4.98 8.58 10.39
C LEU A 103 5.62 8.87 9.03
N GLU A 104 6.81 9.47 9.00
CA GLU A 104 7.56 9.71 7.77
C GLU A 104 7.94 8.40 7.08
N ALA A 105 8.41 7.40 7.83
CA ALA A 105 8.72 6.09 7.31
C ALA A 105 7.49 5.40 6.68
N SER A 106 6.33 5.41 7.36
CA SER A 106 5.10 4.83 6.81
C SER A 106 4.60 5.59 5.57
N ARG A 107 4.76 6.92 5.54
CA ARG A 107 4.44 7.74 4.35
C ARG A 107 5.34 7.40 3.17
N GLN A 108 6.64 7.24 3.40
CA GLN A 108 7.58 6.82 2.37
C GLN A 108 7.26 5.41 1.86
N ALA A 109 6.92 4.49 2.76
CA ALA A 109 6.49 3.14 2.39
C ALA A 109 5.23 3.17 1.52
N LEU A 110 4.20 3.93 1.90
CA LEU A 110 3.00 4.11 1.09
C LEU A 110 3.33 4.70 -0.29
N GLN A 111 4.14 5.76 -0.36
CA GLN A 111 4.53 6.38 -1.63
C GLN A 111 5.33 5.41 -2.52
N ALA A 112 6.22 4.61 -1.95
CA ALA A 112 6.98 3.60 -2.69
C ALA A 112 6.05 2.50 -3.25
N LEU A 113 5.05 2.08 -2.48
CA LEU A 113 4.04 1.12 -2.91
C LEU A 113 3.14 1.71 -4.01
N GLU A 114 2.79 2.99 -3.91
CA GLU A 114 2.01 3.69 -4.94
C GLU A 114 2.79 3.85 -6.25
N ALA A 115 4.10 4.08 -6.17
CA ALA A 115 4.99 4.24 -7.33
C ALA A 115 5.37 2.91 -8.02
N ALA A 116 5.15 1.78 -7.35
CA ALA A 116 5.37 0.43 -7.87
C ALA A 116 4.09 -0.15 -8.53
N GLN A 117 3.23 0.71 -9.08
CA GLN A 117 2.01 0.36 -9.78
C GLN A 117 2.00 0.93 -11.21
#